data_AF-A0A318SBP5-F1
#
_entry.id   AF-A0A318SBP5-F1
#
_cell.length_a   1.000
_cell.length_b   1.000
_cell.length_c   1.000
_cell.angle_alpha   90.00
_cell.angle_beta   90.00
_cell.angle_gamma   90.00
#
_symmetry.space_group_name_H-M   'P 1'
#
loop_
_entity.id
_entity.type
_entity.pdbx_description
1 polymer ?
#
loop_
_entity_poly.entity_id
_entity_poly.type
_entity_poly.pdbx_seq_one_letter_code
_entity_poly.pdbx_strand_id
1 'polypeptide(L)'
;MVWLNPYWGPIEYEGKGFEQLKAYTANKGRVSAIIKIPALKEETYGRDFAEMLQDRRTFDEALVDSALTIMTRQRLKIVKTQLFAQLENAAVL
;
A
#
# COMPACT_ATOMS: atom_id res chain seq x y z
N MET A 1 3.03 -13.34 -3.94
CA MET A 1 3.26 -11.88 -3.92
C MET A 1 2.94 -11.36 -2.53
N VAL A 2 3.80 -10.49 -1.96
CA VAL A 2 3.61 -9.89 -0.63
C VAL A 2 3.69 -8.38 -0.74
N TRP A 3 2.85 -7.68 0.03
CA TRP A 3 2.76 -6.22 0.04
C TRP A 3 3.14 -5.66 1.40
N LEU A 4 4.06 -4.69 1.40
CA LEU A 4 4.56 -4.02 2.59
C LEU A 4 3.87 -2.67 2.74
N ASN A 5 3.03 -2.56 3.76
CA ASN A 5 2.32 -1.35 4.14
C ASN A 5 2.97 -0.67 5.37
N PRO A 6 3.59 0.52 5.21
CA PRO A 6 4.25 1.22 6.31
C PRO A 6 3.35 2.20 7.11
N TYR A 7 2.05 2.35 6.78
CA TYR A 7 1.19 3.38 7.39
C TYR A 7 0.92 3.17 8.88
N TRP A 8 1.13 1.96 9.41
CA TRP A 8 0.95 1.64 10.83
C TRP A 8 2.27 1.28 11.52
N GLY A 9 3.34 1.92 11.07
CA GLY A 9 4.68 1.76 11.62
C GLY A 9 5.62 0.96 10.71
N PRO A 10 6.91 0.97 11.05
CA PRO A 10 7.91 0.22 10.30
C PRO A 10 7.61 -1.28 10.39
N ILE A 11 7.76 -1.98 9.26
CA ILE A 11 7.66 -3.45 9.22
C ILE A 11 9.01 -4.01 9.65
N GLU A 12 9.25 -3.94 10.95
CA GLU A 12 10.48 -4.39 11.59
C GLU A 12 10.19 -5.11 12.90
N TYR A 13 11.09 -6.02 13.27
CA TYR A 13 11.08 -6.69 14.57
C TYR A 13 12.52 -6.83 15.04
N GLU A 14 12.84 -6.36 16.25
CA GLU A 14 14.20 -6.33 16.80
C GLU A 14 15.22 -5.66 15.85
N GLY A 15 14.82 -4.58 15.16
CA GLY A 15 15.66 -3.86 14.20
C GLY A 15 15.89 -4.59 12.86
N LYS A 16 15.24 -5.72 12.64
CA LYS A 16 15.29 -6.48 11.39
C LYS A 16 14.09 -6.13 10.52
N GLY A 17 14.35 -5.65 9.30
CA GLY A 17 13.31 -5.38 8.31
C GLY A 17 12.63 -6.67 7.82
N PHE A 18 11.49 -6.52 7.12
CA PHE A 18 10.64 -7.63 6.66
C PHE A 18 11.39 -8.84 6.07
N GLU A 19 12.38 -8.60 5.20
CA GLU A 19 13.14 -9.66 4.51
C GLU A 19 14.02 -10.51 5.45
N GLN A 20 14.27 -10.04 6.66
CA GLN A 20 15.05 -10.73 7.67
C GLN A 20 14.17 -11.45 8.70
N LEU A 21 12.86 -11.28 8.62
CA LEU A 21 11.90 -11.91 9.54
C LEU A 21 11.74 -13.39 9.23
N LYS A 22 11.59 -14.22 10.27
CA LYS A 22 11.29 -15.66 10.14
C LYS A 22 10.08 -15.93 9.26
N ALA A 23 9.06 -15.07 9.33
CA ALA A 23 7.84 -15.19 8.52
C ALA A 23 8.14 -15.15 7.01
N TYR A 24 9.05 -14.27 6.59
CA TYR A 24 9.49 -14.19 5.20
C TYR A 24 10.46 -15.33 4.85
N THR A 25 11.50 -15.55 5.66
CA THR A 25 12.54 -16.55 5.33
C THR A 25 11.98 -17.98 5.26
N ALA A 26 11.03 -18.33 6.12
CA ALA A 26 10.35 -19.64 6.10
C ALA A 26 9.45 -19.84 4.86
N ASN A 27 8.99 -18.76 4.23
CA ASN A 27 8.08 -18.78 3.09
C ASN A 27 8.71 -18.24 1.80
N LYS A 28 10.02 -17.95 1.78
CA LYS A 28 10.69 -17.25 0.68
C LYS A 28 10.45 -17.90 -0.68
N GLY A 29 10.46 -19.23 -0.75
CA GLY A 29 10.16 -19.99 -1.98
C GLY A 29 8.74 -19.85 -2.51
N ARG A 30 7.81 -19.29 -1.73
CA ARG A 30 6.41 -18.98 -2.12
C ARG A 30 6.20 -17.50 -2.42
N VAL A 31 7.22 -16.65 -2.21
CA VAL A 31 7.12 -15.21 -2.43
C VAL A 31 7.79 -14.85 -3.75
N SER A 32 6.98 -14.72 -4.80
CA SER A 32 7.47 -14.34 -6.13
C SER A 32 7.89 -12.86 -6.25
N ALA A 33 7.33 -11.98 -5.42
CA ALA A 33 7.62 -10.55 -5.42
C ALA A 33 7.25 -9.91 -4.08
N ILE A 34 8.04 -8.92 -3.67
CA ILE A 34 7.76 -8.01 -2.55
C ILE A 34 7.50 -6.62 -3.12
N ILE A 35 6.35 -6.04 -2.80
CA ILE A 35 5.96 -4.70 -3.25
C ILE A 35 5.84 -3.81 -2.04
N LYS A 36 6.61 -2.73 -2.01
CA LYS A 36 6.54 -1.72 -0.94
C LYS A 36 5.65 -0.59 -1.38
N ILE A 37 4.60 -0.31 -0.60
CA ILE A 37 3.75 0.85 -0.86
C ILE A 37 4.62 2.12 -0.75
N PRO A 38 4.59 3.03 -1.74
CA PRO A 38 5.41 4.23 -1.71
C PRO A 38 5.06 5.09 -0.50
N ALA A 39 6.05 5.82 0.01
CA ALA A 39 5.84 6.84 1.02
C ALA A 39 5.04 7.98 0.36
N LEU A 40 3.74 8.02 0.64
CA LEU A 40 2.87 9.13 0.26
C LEU A 40 3.08 10.27 1.25
N LYS A 41 2.91 11.51 0.78
CA LYS A 41 2.91 12.67 1.66
C LYS A 41 1.82 12.51 2.72
N GLU A 42 2.24 12.39 3.99
CA GLU A 42 1.37 12.00 5.10
C GLU A 42 0.23 12.98 5.33
N GLU A 43 0.46 14.28 5.11
CA GLU A 43 -0.56 15.30 5.36
C GLU A 43 -1.65 15.34 4.29
N THR A 44 -1.46 14.67 3.14
CA THR A 44 -2.40 14.66 2.03
C THR A 44 -2.73 13.24 1.57
N TYR A 45 -2.01 12.72 0.58
CA TYR A 45 -2.27 11.43 -0.06
C TYR A 45 -2.21 10.27 0.94
N GLY A 46 -1.28 10.33 1.90
CA GLY A 46 -1.12 9.31 2.92
C GLY A 46 -2.32 9.23 3.86
N ARG A 47 -2.84 10.38 4.31
CA ARG A 47 -4.03 10.46 5.16
C ARG A 47 -5.27 9.90 4.45
N ASP A 48 -5.57 10.41 3.25
CA ASP A 48 -6.76 9.98 2.49
C ASP A 48 -6.72 8.45 2.23
N PHE A 49 -5.52 7.91 1.93
CA PHE A 49 -5.35 6.48 1.71
C PHE A 49 -5.43 5.64 2.99
N ALA A 50 -4.85 6.11 4.10
CA ALA A 50 -4.93 5.45 5.39
C ALA A 50 -6.37 5.36 5.91
N GLU A 51 -7.15 6.45 5.79
CA GLU A 51 -8.57 6.49 6.15
C GLU A 51 -9.37 5.45 5.33
N MET A 52 -9.17 5.42 4.00
CA MET A 52 -9.83 4.42 3.14
C MET A 52 -9.53 2.97 3.57
N LEU A 53 -8.27 2.68 3.93
CA LEU A 53 -7.87 1.35 4.39
C LEU A 53 -8.45 0.99 5.76
N GLN A 54 -8.51 1.96 6.69
CA GLN A 54 -9.13 1.78 8.00
C GLN A 54 -10.63 1.50 7.88
N ASP A 55 -11.29 2.16 6.93
CA ASP A 55 -12.70 1.94 6.60
C ASP A 55 -12.95 0.65 5.81
N ARG A 56 -11.89 -0.12 5.51
CA ARG A 56 -11.93 -1.37 4.73
C ARG A 56 -12.57 -1.20 3.35
N ARG A 57 -12.38 -0.02 2.74
CA ARG A 57 -12.91 0.27 1.41
C ARG A 57 -11.89 -0.02 0.31
N THR A 58 -12.42 -0.41 -0.84
CA THR A 58 -11.69 -0.48 -2.09
C THR A 58 -11.55 0.92 -2.70
N PHE A 59 -10.57 1.09 -3.61
CA PHE A 59 -10.47 2.32 -4.39
C PHE A 59 -11.74 2.60 -5.19
N ASP A 60 -12.39 1.57 -5.75
CA ASP A 60 -13.58 1.79 -6.59
C ASP A 60 -14.76 2.31 -5.76
N GLU A 61 -14.95 1.79 -4.54
CA GLU A 61 -15.94 2.30 -3.60
C GLU A 61 -15.66 3.76 -3.18
N ALA A 62 -14.39 4.09 -2.88
CA ALA A 62 -14.03 5.43 -2.47
C ALA A 62 -14.12 6.45 -3.63
N LEU A 63 -13.81 6.04 -4.86
CA LEU A 63 -13.84 6.91 -6.04
C LEU A 63 -15.25 7.27 -6.52
N VAL A 64 -16.27 6.52 -6.11
CA VAL A 64 -17.67 6.84 -6.43
C VAL A 64 -18.43 7.45 -5.24
N ASP A 65 -17.81 7.52 -4.06
CA ASP A 65 -18.44 8.05 -2.86
C ASP A 65 -18.62 9.58 -2.95
N SER A 66 -19.87 10.02 -3.04
CA SER A 66 -20.24 11.44 -3.06
C SER A 66 -20.01 12.14 -1.72
N ALA A 67 -19.88 11.42 -0.61
CA ALA A 67 -19.57 11.98 0.71
C ALA A 67 -18.11 12.44 0.80
N LEU A 68 -17.20 11.87 0.01
CA LEU A 68 -15.81 12.33 -0.07
C LEU A 68 -15.72 13.62 -0.89
N THR A 69 -14.72 14.45 -0.58
CA THR A 69 -14.46 15.65 -1.38
C THR A 69 -13.91 15.28 -2.77
N ILE A 70 -14.11 16.14 -3.77
CA ILE A 70 -13.52 15.96 -5.11
C ILE A 70 -11.99 15.80 -5.00
N MET A 71 -11.34 16.57 -4.12
CA MET A 71 -9.90 16.51 -3.91
C MET A 71 -9.44 15.20 -3.30
N THR A 72 -10.17 14.67 -2.30
CA THR A 72 -9.89 13.35 -1.71
C THR A 72 -10.00 12.25 -2.77
N ARG A 73 -11.08 12.24 -3.55
CA ARG A 73 -11.22 11.27 -4.66
C ARG A 73 -10.11 11.38 -5.69
N GLN A 74 -9.71 12.60 -6.06
CA GLN A 74 -8.60 12.81 -6.99
C GLN A 74 -7.26 12.31 -6.44
N ARG A 75 -6.98 12.54 -5.16
CA ARG A 75 -5.76 12.02 -4.50
C ARG A 75 -5.77 10.50 -4.45
N LEU A 76 -6.89 9.88 -4.05
CA LEU A 76 -7.03 8.41 -4.06
C LEU A 76 -6.85 7.83 -5.46
N LYS A 77 -7.34 8.53 -6.50
CA LYS A 77 -7.13 8.13 -7.89
C LYS A 77 -5.65 8.12 -8.27
N ILE A 78 -4.90 9.16 -7.89
CA ILE A 78 -3.46 9.25 -8.13
C ILE A 78 -2.72 8.11 -7.40
N VAL A 79 -3.08 7.85 -6.14
CA VAL A 79 -2.51 6.74 -5.36
C VAL A 79 -2.78 5.40 -6.04
N LYS A 80 -4.02 5.15 -6.46
CA LYS A 80 -4.40 3.94 -7.22
C LYS A 80 -3.51 3.78 -8.44
N THR A 81 -3.40 4.81 -9.28
CA THR A 81 -2.59 4.74 -10.50
C THR A 81 -1.12 4.43 -10.21
N GLN A 82 -0.51 5.10 -9.23
CA GLN A 82 0.90 4.87 -8.87
C GLN A 82 1.14 3.44 -8.35
N LEU A 83 0.24 2.96 -7.49
CA LEU A 83 0.33 1.63 -6.89
C LEU A 83 0.16 0.52 -7.93
N PHE A 84 -0.79 0.68 -8.85
CA PHE A 84 -1.03 -0.29 -9.93
C PHE A 84 0.09 -0.31 -10.97
N ALA A 85 0.68 0.85 -11.28
CA ALA A 85 1.87 0.90 -12.12
C ALA A 85 3.06 0.16 -11.48
N GLN A 86 3.23 0.24 -10.16
CA GLN A 86 4.28 -0.53 -9.47
C GLN A 86 4.02 -2.04 -9.50
N LEU A 87 2.76 -2.45 -9.37
CA LEU A 87 2.36 -3.85 -9.48
C LEU A 87 2.68 -4.45 -10.85
N GLU A 88 2.33 -3.73 -11.92
CA GLU A 88 2.59 -4.16 -13.28
C GLU A 88 4.10 -4.33 -13.51
N ASN A 89 4.92 -3.39 -13.04
CA ASN A 89 6.38 -3.49 -13.14
C ASN A 89 6.95 -4.67 -12.33
N ALA A 90 6.37 -4.97 -11.16
CA ALA A 90 6.83 -6.07 -10.30
C ALA A 90 6.39 -7.45 -10.80
N ALA A 91 5.32 -7.54 -11.59
CA ALA A 91 4.82 -8.79 -12.18
C ALA A 91 5.59 -9.24 -13.43
N VAL A 92 6.51 -8.42 -13.93
CA VAL A 92 7.32 -8.67 -15.14
C VAL A 92 8.67 -9.34 -14.84
N LEU A 93 8.91 -9.75 -13.58
CA LEU A 93 10.11 -10.49 -13.14
C LEU A 93 9.79 -11.96 -12.86
#